data_AF-A0A7S3MI30-F1
#
_entry.id   AF-A0A7S3MI30-F1
#
_cell.length_a   1.000
_cell.length_b   1.000
_cell.length_c   1.000
_cell.angle_alpha   90.00
_cell.angle_beta   90.00
_cell.angle_gamma   90.00
#
_symmetry.space_group_name_H-M   'P 1'
#
loop_
_entity.id
_entity.type
_entity.pdbx_description
1 polymer ?
#
loop_
_entity_poly.entity_id
_entity_poly.type
_entity_poly.pdbx_seq_one_letter_code
_entity_poly.pdbx_strand_id
1 'polypeptide(L)'
;ASSSYAVTVTESTGMDASQMQDFVANSLADASVDADSIKQAAALSSYLLNAVNCTLAPNCSALHRKSCLSTAHTCGVCESLLYVGEEGDSNEPCYSRADLVDRRRLSGKSAVVPKSCPAGCSGHGVCVHVHADSGDIINTNVSPCLEGDVKCLAVCDCEDAYYGSDACEFSTEQLQQRQSSRALVVSGLQ
;
A
#
# COMPACT_ATOMS: atom_id res chain seq x y z
N ALA A 1 -2.76 4.92 -47.71
CA ALA A 1 -2.46 6.03 -46.78
C ALA A 1 -2.72 5.52 -45.38
N SER A 2 -1.73 5.58 -44.48
CA SER A 2 -1.91 5.18 -43.07
C SER A 2 -2.19 6.45 -42.27
N SER A 3 -3.35 6.52 -41.62
CA SER A 3 -3.66 7.59 -40.66
C SER A 3 -3.21 7.15 -39.27
N SER A 4 -2.54 8.04 -38.54
CA SER A 4 -2.24 7.86 -37.12
C SER A 4 -2.98 8.92 -36.30
N TYR A 5 -3.41 8.52 -35.10
CA TYR A 5 -4.10 9.38 -34.15
C TYR A 5 -3.32 9.37 -32.83
N ALA A 6 -3.18 10.53 -32.21
CA ALA A 6 -2.64 10.62 -30.86
C ALA A 6 -3.74 10.28 -29.86
N VAL A 7 -3.59 9.17 -29.14
CA VAL A 7 -4.49 8.77 -28.04
C VAL A 7 -3.77 9.05 -26.74
N THR A 8 -4.39 9.85 -25.86
CA THR A 8 -3.91 10.06 -24.49
C THR A 8 -4.78 9.22 -23.56
N VAL A 9 -4.16 8.29 -22.85
CA VAL A 9 -4.84 7.48 -21.82
C VAL A 9 -4.52 8.10 -20.47
N THR A 10 -5.54 8.44 -19.71
CA THR A 10 -5.42 8.93 -18.33
C THR A 10 -5.94 7.87 -17.38
N GLU A 11 -5.32 7.74 -16.22
CA GLU A 11 -5.82 6.88 -15.16
C GLU A 11 -7.25 7.29 -14.76
N SER A 12 -8.13 6.30 -14.60
CA SER A 12 -9.48 6.55 -14.12
C SER A 12 -9.42 6.98 -12.66
N THR A 13 -10.29 7.90 -12.24
CA THR A 13 -10.46 8.21 -10.82
C THR A 13 -10.82 6.93 -10.08
N GLY A 14 -10.14 6.66 -8.96
CA GLY A 14 -10.27 5.39 -8.22
C GLY A 14 -11.73 4.98 -8.02
N MET A 15 -12.03 3.72 -8.30
CA MET A 15 -13.38 3.14 -8.13
C MET A 15 -13.57 2.69 -6.69
N ASP A 16 -14.76 2.94 -6.13
CA ASP A 16 -15.14 2.33 -4.87
C ASP A 16 -15.45 0.82 -5.04
N ALA A 17 -15.65 0.11 -3.93
CA ALA A 17 -15.86 -1.33 -3.95
C ALA A 17 -17.12 -1.75 -4.72
N SER A 18 -18.17 -0.92 -4.73
CA SER A 18 -19.43 -1.20 -5.44
C SER A 18 -19.28 -0.98 -6.95
N GLN A 19 -18.68 0.14 -7.34
CA GLN A 19 -18.36 0.44 -8.74
C GLN A 19 -17.44 -0.62 -9.34
N MET A 20 -16.48 -1.09 -8.54
CA MET A 20 -15.58 -2.15 -8.96
C MET A 20 -16.32 -3.48 -9.14
N GLN A 21 -17.23 -3.82 -8.24
CA GLN A 21 -18.04 -5.04 -8.36
C GLN A 21 -18.90 -5.00 -9.62
N ASP A 22 -19.58 -3.89 -9.89
CA ASP A 22 -20.40 -3.70 -11.08
C ASP A 22 -19.56 -3.78 -12.36
N PHE A 23 -18.38 -3.14 -12.37
CA PHE A 23 -17.47 -3.17 -13.50
C PHE A 23 -17.03 -4.60 -13.83
N VAL A 24 -16.59 -5.35 -12.81
CA VAL A 24 -16.13 -6.73 -12.97
C VAL A 24 -17.26 -7.64 -13.46
N ALA A 25 -18.45 -7.53 -12.86
CA ALA A 25 -19.60 -8.34 -13.24
C ALA A 25 -20.02 -8.09 -14.69
N ASN A 26 -20.14 -6.83 -15.11
CA ASN A 26 -20.53 -6.48 -16.47
C ASN A 26 -19.45 -6.86 -17.49
N SER A 27 -18.18 -6.61 -17.18
CA SER A 27 -17.06 -6.94 -18.09
C SER A 27 -16.99 -8.44 -18.39
N LEU A 28 -17.21 -9.29 -17.39
CA LEU A 28 -17.19 -10.74 -17.56
C LEU A 28 -18.45 -11.29 -18.24
N ALA A 29 -19.61 -10.69 -17.98
CA ALA A 29 -20.86 -11.06 -18.66
C ALA A 29 -20.79 -10.79 -20.17
N ASP A 30 -20.26 -9.63 -20.54
CA ASP A 30 -20.11 -9.20 -21.94
C ASP A 30 -19.02 -10.00 -22.69
N ALA A 31 -18.00 -10.48 -21.98
CA ALA A 31 -16.90 -11.26 -22.51
C ALA A 31 -17.24 -12.74 -22.83
N SER A 32 -18.49 -13.18 -22.62
CA SER A 32 -18.91 -14.59 -22.70
C SER A 32 -18.83 -15.26 -24.09
N VAL A 33 -18.31 -14.56 -25.10
CA VAL A 33 -18.41 -14.99 -26.51
C VAL A 33 -17.09 -15.56 -27.06
N ASP A 34 -15.92 -15.15 -26.56
CA ASP A 34 -14.63 -15.68 -27.03
C ASP A 34 -13.51 -15.59 -25.99
N ALA A 35 -12.49 -16.45 -26.11
CA ALA A 35 -11.41 -16.55 -25.12
C ALA A 35 -10.56 -15.27 -25.00
N ASP A 36 -10.47 -14.44 -26.03
CA ASP A 36 -9.69 -13.21 -25.97
C ASP A 36 -10.44 -12.09 -25.25
N SER A 37 -11.76 -11.98 -25.43
CA SER A 37 -12.57 -11.06 -24.62
C SER A 37 -12.56 -11.42 -23.14
N ILE A 38 -12.59 -12.72 -22.79
CA ILE A 38 -12.43 -13.18 -21.39
C ILE A 38 -11.08 -12.77 -20.82
N LYS A 39 -9.98 -12.96 -21.57
CA LYS A 39 -8.64 -12.54 -21.13
C LYS A 39 -8.57 -11.04 -20.88
N GLN A 40 -9.14 -10.24 -21.78
CA GLN A 40 -9.16 -8.78 -21.63
C GLN A 40 -9.96 -8.33 -20.40
N ALA A 41 -11.17 -8.88 -20.23
CA ALA A 41 -12.02 -8.59 -19.08
C ALA A 41 -11.35 -9.00 -17.76
N ALA A 42 -10.76 -10.20 -17.71
CA ALA A 42 -10.07 -10.70 -16.53
C ALA A 42 -8.81 -9.89 -16.21
N ALA A 43 -8.01 -9.52 -17.23
CA ALA A 43 -6.80 -8.73 -17.04
C ALA A 43 -7.12 -7.33 -16.50
N LEU A 44 -8.12 -6.66 -17.07
CA LEU A 44 -8.54 -5.33 -16.63
C LEU A 44 -9.19 -5.37 -15.24
N SER A 45 -10.06 -6.35 -14.99
CA SER A 45 -10.66 -6.57 -13.67
C SER A 45 -9.60 -6.83 -12.60
N SER A 46 -8.61 -7.67 -12.92
CA SER A 46 -7.49 -7.95 -12.01
C SER A 46 -6.65 -6.71 -11.76
N TYR A 47 -6.35 -5.91 -12.79
CA TYR A 47 -5.64 -4.65 -12.64
C TYR A 47 -6.37 -3.69 -11.68
N LEU A 48 -7.67 -3.51 -11.85
CA LEU A 48 -8.49 -2.64 -11.00
C LEU A 48 -8.60 -3.16 -9.56
N LEU A 49 -8.84 -4.46 -9.37
CA LEU A 49 -8.96 -5.06 -8.03
C LEU A 49 -7.65 -4.98 -7.24
N ASN A 50 -6.51 -4.98 -7.93
CA ASN A 50 -5.18 -4.86 -7.36
C ASN A 50 -4.62 -3.43 -7.37
N ALA A 51 -5.40 -2.43 -7.82
CA ALA A 51 -4.97 -1.05 -7.78
C ALA A 51 -4.76 -0.61 -6.31
N VAL A 52 -3.60 -0.03 -6.04
CA VAL A 52 -3.18 0.35 -4.69
C VAL A 52 -3.59 1.80 -4.42
N ASN A 53 -4.17 2.03 -3.24
CA ASN A 53 -4.59 3.36 -2.83
C ASN A 53 -3.40 4.17 -2.30
N CYS A 54 -2.85 5.06 -3.12
CA CYS A 54 -1.69 5.89 -2.73
C CYS A 54 -2.06 7.29 -2.21
N THR A 55 -3.35 7.58 -2.00
CA THR A 55 -3.83 8.94 -1.71
C THR A 55 -3.31 9.53 -0.39
N LEU A 56 -3.06 8.68 0.62
CA LEU A 56 -2.49 9.06 1.91
C LEU A 56 -0.99 8.74 2.05
N ALA A 57 -0.32 8.38 0.95
CA ALA A 57 1.13 8.23 0.98
C ALA A 57 1.79 9.62 1.20
N PRO A 58 2.82 9.72 2.06
CA PRO A 58 3.54 10.97 2.24
C PRO A 58 4.34 11.32 0.97
N ASN A 59 5.02 12.47 0.98
CA ASN A 59 5.90 12.83 -0.13
C ASN A 59 7.13 11.91 -0.17
N CYS A 60 7.02 10.80 -0.91
CA CYS A 60 8.07 9.78 -0.99
C CYS A 60 9.41 10.33 -1.48
N SER A 61 9.41 11.32 -2.38
CA SER A 61 10.65 11.92 -2.86
C SER A 61 11.37 12.74 -1.77
N ALA A 62 10.62 13.39 -0.87
CA ALA A 62 11.20 14.07 0.30
C ALA A 62 11.79 13.09 1.32
N LEU A 63 11.40 11.81 1.26
CA LEU A 63 11.91 10.73 2.10
C LEU A 63 12.99 9.89 1.43
N HIS A 64 13.44 10.24 0.21
CA HIS A 64 14.35 9.43 -0.60
C HIS A 64 13.85 8.01 -0.86
N ARG A 65 12.53 7.87 -1.01
CA ARG A 65 11.80 6.64 -1.27
C ARG A 65 11.25 6.63 -2.69
N LYS A 66 11.04 5.44 -3.25
CA LYS A 66 10.25 5.26 -4.48
C LYS A 66 8.79 5.63 -4.21
N SER A 67 8.08 6.03 -5.26
CA SER A 67 6.64 6.30 -5.20
C SER A 67 5.87 5.09 -4.67
N CYS A 68 4.75 5.35 -4.00
CA CYS A 68 3.80 4.32 -3.60
C CYS A 68 3.34 3.50 -4.82
N LEU A 69 3.29 2.19 -4.66
CA LEU A 69 2.94 1.25 -5.74
C LEU A 69 2.34 -0.06 -5.25
N SER A 70 2.94 -0.70 -4.23
CA SER A 70 2.57 -2.07 -3.84
C SER A 70 1.76 -2.13 -2.54
N THR A 71 2.10 -1.28 -1.57
CA THR A 71 1.42 -1.19 -0.28
C THR A 71 0.61 0.09 -0.18
N ALA A 72 -0.67 -0.02 0.21
CA ALA A 72 -1.55 1.14 0.33
C ALA A 72 -0.94 2.20 1.24
N HIS A 73 -1.03 3.46 0.80
CA HIS A 73 -0.61 4.63 1.56
C HIS A 73 0.87 4.61 2.02
N THR A 74 1.70 3.81 1.36
CA THR A 74 3.06 3.55 1.82
C THR A 74 4.04 3.74 0.66
N CYS A 75 5.07 4.53 0.90
CA CYS A 75 6.14 4.72 -0.07
C CYS A 75 6.89 3.41 -0.34
N GLY A 76 7.51 3.30 -1.50
CA GLY A 76 8.28 2.12 -1.87
C GLY A 76 9.64 2.03 -1.17
N VAL A 77 10.49 1.14 -1.68
CA VAL A 77 11.90 1.01 -1.24
C VAL A 77 12.70 2.31 -1.37
N CYS A 78 13.88 2.37 -0.74
CA CYS A 78 14.80 3.49 -0.95
C CYS A 78 15.13 3.69 -2.44
N GLU A 79 15.24 4.95 -2.86
CA GLU A 79 15.30 5.31 -4.28
C GLU A 79 16.54 4.76 -5.02
N SER A 80 17.63 4.49 -4.29
CA SER A 80 18.84 3.86 -4.80
C SER A 80 19.66 3.20 -3.68
N LEU A 81 20.66 2.39 -4.06
CA LEU A 81 21.59 1.75 -3.13
C LEU A 81 22.51 2.73 -2.39
N LEU A 82 22.51 4.02 -2.77
CA LEU A 82 23.24 5.07 -2.05
C LEU A 82 22.52 5.52 -0.78
N TYR A 83 21.27 5.09 -0.58
CA TYR A 83 20.50 5.35 0.62
C TYR A 83 20.33 4.09 1.47
N VAL A 84 20.14 4.28 2.77
CA VAL A 84 19.89 3.23 3.75
C VAL A 84 18.67 3.62 4.58
N GLY A 85 17.76 2.67 4.75
CA GLY A 85 16.52 2.80 5.51
C GLY A 85 15.91 1.43 5.72
N GLU A 86 14.68 1.40 6.22
CA GLU A 86 13.91 0.16 6.36
C GLU A 86 13.78 -0.58 5.01
N GLU A 87 13.89 -1.90 5.05
CA GLU A 87 13.74 -2.74 3.87
C GLU A 87 12.28 -2.79 3.41
N GLY A 88 12.05 -2.75 2.10
CA GLY A 88 10.70 -2.81 1.53
C GLY A 88 9.97 -1.45 1.50
N ASP A 89 8.65 -1.53 1.32
CA ASP A 89 7.76 -0.37 1.35
C ASP A 89 7.69 0.17 2.78
N SER A 90 7.95 1.46 2.97
CA SER A 90 7.82 2.12 4.28
C SER A 90 7.80 3.64 4.15
N ASN A 91 7.18 4.27 5.13
CA ASN A 91 7.04 5.73 5.22
C ASN A 91 8.16 6.39 6.05
N GLU A 92 9.14 5.63 6.53
CA GLU A 92 10.32 6.18 7.19
C GLU A 92 11.30 6.80 6.17
N PRO A 93 12.06 7.85 6.51
CA PRO A 93 13.06 8.39 5.59
C PRO A 93 14.21 7.42 5.30
N CYS A 94 14.69 7.40 4.07
CA CYS A 94 15.98 6.81 3.73
C CYS A 94 17.10 7.86 3.83
N TYR A 95 18.24 7.49 4.39
CA TYR A 95 19.37 8.39 4.62
C TYR A 95 20.53 8.10 3.66
N SER A 96 21.15 9.16 3.12
CA SER A 96 22.33 9.05 2.26
C SER A 96 23.51 8.42 3.01
N ARG A 97 24.15 7.42 2.39
CA ARG A 97 25.36 6.79 2.92
C ARG A 97 26.51 7.78 3.09
N ALA A 98 26.61 8.79 2.22
CA ALA A 98 27.65 9.82 2.33
C ALA A 98 27.45 10.68 3.59
N ASP A 99 26.20 11.03 3.91
CA ASP A 99 25.86 11.83 5.08
C ASP A 99 26.11 11.05 6.38
N LEU A 100 25.91 9.73 6.38
CA LEU A 100 26.21 8.88 7.53
C LEU A 100 27.72 8.80 7.83
N VAL A 101 28.58 8.93 6.81
CA VAL A 101 30.05 8.90 6.98
C VAL A 101 30.57 10.23 7.51
N ASP A 102 29.95 11.35 7.15
CA ASP A 102 30.34 12.69 7.61
C ASP A 102 29.79 13.02 9.03
N ARG A 103 28.76 12.29 9.49
CA ARG A 103 28.17 12.38 10.83
C ARG A 103 28.96 11.65 11.93
N ARG A 104 30.30 11.70 11.93
CA ARG A 104 31.10 11.47 13.15
C ARG A 104 30.91 12.54 14.23
N ARG A 105 30.02 13.51 14.00
CA ARG A 105 29.56 14.47 15.02
C ARG A 105 28.23 13.98 15.60
N LEU A 106 28.32 13.34 16.76
CA LEU A 106 27.24 13.06 17.74
C LEU A 106 26.61 14.36 18.30
N SER A 107 26.35 15.36 17.46
CA SER A 107 25.80 16.66 17.86
C SER A 107 24.40 16.91 17.32
N GLY A 108 23.88 16.04 16.44
CA GLY A 108 22.46 16.01 16.13
C GLY A 108 21.74 15.25 17.23
N LYS A 109 20.88 15.91 18.02
CA LYS A 109 19.82 15.21 18.76
C LYS A 109 19.10 14.34 17.74
N SER A 110 19.32 13.03 17.79
CA SER A 110 18.47 12.10 17.07
C SER A 110 17.08 12.35 17.62
N ALA A 111 16.21 12.98 16.84
CA ALA A 111 14.83 13.13 17.24
C ALA A 111 14.34 11.71 17.51
N VAL A 112 13.84 11.47 18.72
CA VAL A 112 13.24 10.19 19.09
C VAL A 112 11.89 10.17 18.38
N VAL A 113 11.89 9.68 17.13
CA VAL A 113 10.69 9.60 16.30
C VAL A 113 10.16 8.17 16.38
N PRO A 114 8.98 7.96 17.00
CA PRO A 114 8.35 6.66 17.02
C PRO A 114 7.81 6.30 15.63
N LYS A 115 7.83 5.01 15.29
CA LYS A 115 7.24 4.51 14.05
C LYS A 115 5.76 4.86 14.00
N SER A 116 5.31 5.34 12.84
CA SER A 116 3.92 5.68 12.56
C SER A 116 3.26 4.58 11.73
N CYS A 117 1.99 4.29 12.00
CA CYS A 117 1.24 3.32 11.21
C CYS A 117 0.88 3.87 9.82
N PRO A 118 0.73 2.99 8.81
CA PRO A 118 0.23 3.37 7.49
C PRO A 118 -1.09 4.15 7.59
N ALA A 119 -1.16 5.29 6.90
CA ALA A 119 -2.33 6.19 6.88
C ALA A 119 -2.91 6.60 8.26
N GLY A 120 -2.17 6.45 9.36
CA GLY A 120 -2.73 6.63 10.71
C GLY A 120 -3.91 5.71 10.98
N CYS A 121 -3.88 4.48 10.44
CA CYS A 121 -4.97 3.51 10.51
C CYS A 121 -6.29 4.02 9.94
N SER A 122 -6.22 4.98 8.99
CA SER A 122 -7.37 5.60 8.32
C SER A 122 -8.42 6.20 9.27
N GLY A 123 -8.07 6.40 10.55
CA GLY A 123 -9.01 6.83 11.59
C GLY A 123 -9.97 5.73 12.11
N HIS A 124 -9.73 4.46 11.74
CA HIS A 124 -10.58 3.31 12.06
C HIS A 124 -9.84 2.23 12.87
N GLY A 125 -8.86 2.66 13.67
CA GLY A 125 -8.05 1.77 14.49
C GLY A 125 -7.06 2.53 15.35
N VAL A 126 -6.38 1.78 16.21
CA VAL A 126 -5.33 2.31 17.09
C VAL A 126 -3.98 1.84 16.57
N CYS A 127 -3.03 2.77 16.46
CA CYS A 127 -1.65 2.42 16.09
C CYS A 127 -0.94 1.80 17.30
N VAL A 128 -0.50 0.55 17.17
CA VAL A 128 0.21 -0.20 18.21
C VAL A 128 1.60 -0.62 17.71
N HIS A 129 2.53 -0.80 18.65
CA HIS A 129 3.87 -1.31 18.35
C HIS A 129 3.98 -2.77 18.75
N VAL A 130 4.53 -3.59 17.88
CA VAL A 130 4.71 -5.03 18.11
C VAL A 130 6.14 -5.46 17.80
N HIS A 131 6.57 -6.55 18.42
CA HIS A 131 7.81 -7.22 18.05
C HIS A 131 7.70 -7.81 16.65
N ALA A 132 8.70 -7.57 15.80
CA ALA A 132 8.66 -8.01 14.40
C ALA A 132 8.69 -9.54 14.24
N ASP A 133 9.25 -10.25 15.22
CA ASP A 133 9.40 -11.71 15.22
C ASP A 133 8.24 -12.46 15.89
N SER A 134 7.75 -11.97 17.04
CA SER A 134 6.66 -12.65 17.77
C SER A 134 5.28 -12.07 17.51
N GLY A 135 5.19 -10.81 17.08
CA GLY A 135 3.93 -10.07 17.00
C GLY A 135 3.38 -9.62 18.37
N ASP A 136 4.11 -9.85 19.46
CA ASP A 136 3.67 -9.43 20.79
C ASP A 136 3.71 -7.91 20.94
N ILE A 137 2.71 -7.36 21.63
CA ILE A 137 2.58 -5.92 21.88
C ILE A 137 3.75 -5.43 22.74
N ILE A 138 4.42 -4.39 22.27
CA ILE A 138 5.49 -3.70 22.97
C ILE A 138 4.89 -2.64 23.89
N ASN A 139 5.26 -2.68 25.18
CA ASN A 139 4.96 -1.58 26.09
C ASN A 139 5.92 -0.42 25.82
N THR A 140 5.39 0.64 25.20
CA THR A 140 6.15 1.84 24.78
C THR A 140 6.84 2.59 25.93
N ASN A 141 6.47 2.31 27.19
CA ASN A 141 7.16 2.87 28.36
C ASN A 141 8.52 2.21 28.64
N VAL A 142 8.80 1.04 28.07
CA VAL A 142 10.02 0.25 28.34
C VAL A 142 10.94 0.22 27.12
N SER A 143 10.39 0.10 25.91
CA SER A 143 11.15 0.13 24.66
C SER A 143 10.32 0.80 23.56
N PRO A 144 10.54 2.08 23.24
CA PRO A 144 9.78 2.71 22.17
C PRO A 144 10.20 2.12 20.81
N CYS A 145 9.24 1.83 19.94
CA CYS A 145 9.52 1.43 18.56
C CYS A 145 9.83 2.68 17.74
N LEU A 146 11.10 2.87 17.39
CA LEU A 146 11.60 4.07 16.73
C LEU A 146 11.91 3.80 15.26
N GLU A 147 11.91 4.86 14.46
CA GLU A 147 12.38 4.80 13.07
C GLU A 147 13.78 4.18 12.99
N GLY A 148 13.99 3.27 12.04
CA GLY A 148 15.22 2.50 11.88
C GLY A 148 15.38 1.28 12.79
N ASP A 149 14.49 1.05 13.77
CA ASP A 149 14.48 -0.19 14.54
C ASP A 149 13.79 -1.32 13.74
N VAL A 150 14.59 -2.30 13.32
CA VAL A 150 14.12 -3.46 12.54
C VAL A 150 13.48 -4.56 13.40
N LYS A 151 13.54 -4.45 14.73
CA LYS A 151 12.99 -5.46 15.64
C LYS A 151 11.55 -5.20 16.04
N CYS A 152 10.97 -4.11 15.57
CA CYS A 152 9.62 -3.71 15.87
C CYS A 152 8.90 -3.12 14.66
N LEU A 153 7.58 -3.20 14.69
CA LEU A 153 6.69 -2.70 13.65
C LEU A 153 5.60 -1.83 14.27
N ALA A 154 5.13 -0.84 13.53
CA ALA A 154 3.91 -0.11 13.83
C ALA A 154 2.77 -0.70 12.99
N VAL A 155 1.77 -1.28 13.67
CA VAL A 155 0.67 -2.01 13.04
C VAL A 155 -0.66 -1.43 13.53
N CYS A 156 -1.65 -1.42 12.66
CA CYS A 156 -2.98 -0.97 13.00
C CYS A 156 -3.80 -2.08 13.68
N ASP A 157 -4.24 -1.81 14.91
CA ASP A 157 -5.28 -2.58 15.58
C ASP A 157 -6.64 -2.01 15.14
N CYS A 158 -7.20 -2.57 14.08
CA CYS A 158 -8.42 -2.07 13.44
C CYS A 158 -9.67 -2.35 14.27
N GLU A 159 -10.64 -1.44 14.18
CA GLU A 159 -11.99 -1.68 14.68
C GLU A 159 -12.65 -2.86 13.94
N ASP A 160 -13.58 -3.56 14.60
CA ASP A 160 -14.24 -4.77 14.05
C ASP A 160 -14.85 -4.53 12.66
N ALA A 161 -15.40 -3.34 12.42
CA ALA A 161 -16.02 -2.97 11.15
C ALA A 161 -15.02 -2.67 10.01
N TYR A 162 -13.71 -2.57 10.31
CA TYR A 162 -12.64 -2.23 9.36
C TYR A 162 -11.51 -3.26 9.34
N TYR A 163 -11.73 -4.41 9.97
CA TYR A 163 -10.76 -5.49 10.05
C TYR A 163 -10.43 -6.09 8.67
N GLY A 164 -9.16 -6.50 8.50
CA GLY A 164 -8.69 -7.24 7.32
C GLY A 164 -7.94 -6.40 6.28
N SER A 165 -7.73 -5.10 6.53
CA SER A 165 -6.82 -4.26 5.74
C SER A 165 -5.71 -3.69 6.63
N ASP A 166 -4.48 -3.61 6.11
CA ASP A 166 -3.29 -3.21 6.90
C ASP A 166 -3.37 -1.78 7.45
N ALA A 167 -4.15 -0.92 6.80
CA ALA A 167 -4.36 0.47 7.16
C ALA A 167 -5.78 0.77 7.69
N CYS A 168 -6.61 -0.26 7.94
CA CYS A 168 -8.04 -0.12 8.29
C CYS A 168 -8.84 0.77 7.31
N GLU A 169 -8.48 0.77 6.02
CA GLU A 169 -9.06 1.68 5.03
C GLU A 169 -10.41 1.19 4.47
N PHE A 170 -10.68 -0.11 4.54
CA PHE A 170 -11.90 -0.73 4.02
C PHE A 170 -12.78 -1.22 5.15
N SER A 171 -14.09 -1.00 5.03
CA SER A 171 -15.04 -1.71 5.88
C SER A 171 -15.05 -3.20 5.56
N THR A 172 -15.51 -4.02 6.50
CA THR A 172 -15.68 -5.47 6.31
C THR A 172 -16.57 -5.80 5.12
N GLU A 173 -17.61 -4.99 4.87
CA GLU A 173 -18.51 -5.13 3.72
C GLU A 173 -17.79 -4.82 2.41
N GLN A 174 -17.01 -3.74 2.37
CA GLN A 174 -16.24 -3.35 1.19
C GLN A 174 -15.15 -4.40 0.88
N LEU A 175 -14.48 -4.92 1.91
CA LEU A 175 -13.51 -5.99 1.76
C LEU A 175 -14.16 -7.25 1.20
N GLN A 176 -15.33 -7.62 1.71
CA GLN A 176 -16.12 -8.75 1.20
C GLN A 176 -16.55 -8.55 -0.26
N GLN A 177 -16.96 -7.34 -0.65
CA GLN A 177 -17.27 -7.01 -2.06
C GLN A 177 -16.06 -7.21 -2.96
N ARG A 178 -14.88 -6.73 -2.55
CA ARG A 178 -13.64 -6.92 -3.31
C ARG A 178 -13.27 -8.40 -3.41
N GLN A 179 -13.39 -9.17 -2.32
CA GLN A 179 -13.15 -10.61 -2.32
C GLN A 179 -14.12 -11.36 -3.25
N SER A 180 -15.41 -11.01 -3.23
CA SER A 180 -16.41 -11.60 -4.12
C SER A 180 -16.11 -11.29 -5.59
N SER A 181 -15.67 -10.07 -5.90
CA SER A 181 -15.27 -9.65 -7.24
C SER A 181 -14.05 -10.43 -7.73
N ARG A 182 -13.07 -10.69 -6.84
CA ARG A 182 -11.93 -11.56 -7.15
C ARG A 182 -12.37 -12.99 -7.45
N ALA A 183 -13.31 -13.53 -6.68
CA ALA A 183 -13.85 -14.86 -6.93
C ALA A 183 -14.56 -14.94 -8.30
N LEU A 184 -15.29 -13.89 -8.69
CA LEU A 184 -15.91 -13.79 -10.01
C LEU A 184 -14.87 -13.85 -11.13
N VAL A 185 -13.78 -13.07 -11.04
CA VAL A 185 -12.69 -13.10 -12.03
C VAL A 185 -12.09 -14.50 -12.16
N VAL A 186 -11.86 -15.21 -11.05
CA VAL A 186 -11.32 -16.58 -11.08
C VAL A 186 -12.31 -17.55 -11.71
N SER A 187 -13.60 -17.45 -11.36
CA SER A 187 -14.64 -18.33 -11.93
C SER A 187 -14.87 -18.11 -13.42
N GLY A 188 -14.73 -16.87 -13.91
CA GLY A 188 -14.88 -16.54 -15.32
C GLY A 188 -13.75 -17.06 -16.22
N LEU A 189 -12.68 -17.61 -15.63
CA LEU A 189 -11.56 -18.23 -16.37
C LEU A 189 -11.71 -19.76 -16.52
N GLN A 190 -12.73 -20.37 -15.92
CA GLN A 190 -13.02 -21.81 -15.98
C GLN A 190 -13.98 -22.15 -17.11
#